data_AF-A0A936JPF3-F1
#
_entry.id   AF-A0A936JPF3-F1
#
_cell.length_a   1.000
_cell.length_b   1.000
_cell.length_c   1.000
_cell.angle_alpha   90.00
_cell.angle_beta   90.00
_cell.angle_gamma   90.00
#
_symmetry.space_group_name_H-M   'P 1'
#
loop_
_entity.id
_entity.type
_entity.pdbx_description
1 polymer ?
#
loop_
_entity_poly.entity_id
_entity_poly.type
_entity_poly.pdbx_seq_one_letter_code
_entity_poly.pdbx_strand_id
1 'polypeptide(L)'
;MKTYLFVWNPKRWKWETLEQEIEQVDLTGKCSQRWSCGNTKSILPGDRIFLVKLGTEPKGIIRAGFATTEPFLERHWSGENKEAFYIDIDFEVLLNPDKEPILSLEMLKTANLSEQTWTPRASGISIKTELIDELEAVWFDFLNTQNIRHNPFVPSDNETQKTYSEGTPNQVILTKYERNPFARKKCIEYYGLSCVVCGFNFEKTYGQIGKDFIHVHHLQQIANLGKTYDVNPIQDLRPVCPNCHSMIHKRKTAFTLDEMTEILKQNSSSENNRRE
;
A
#
# COMPACT_ATOMS: atom_id res chain seq x y z
N MET A 1 -9.43 5.20 9.97
CA MET A 1 -8.08 4.68 10.29
C MET A 1 -7.30 5.83 10.89
N LYS A 2 -6.68 5.64 12.07
CA LYS A 2 -5.80 6.68 12.63
C LYS A 2 -4.43 6.56 11.98
N THR A 3 -3.69 7.66 11.96
CA THR A 3 -2.36 7.72 11.37
C THR A 3 -1.36 8.22 12.40
N TYR A 4 -0.19 7.57 12.48
CA TYR A 4 0.84 7.88 13.46
C TYR A 4 2.20 8.10 12.81
N LEU A 5 2.99 8.98 13.42
CA LEU A 5 4.36 9.28 13.03
C LEU A 5 5.34 8.66 14.03
N PHE A 6 6.24 7.84 13.51
CA PHE A 6 7.32 7.17 14.24
C PHE A 6 8.66 7.78 13.84
N VAL A 7 9.66 7.66 14.72
CA VAL A 7 10.97 8.27 14.52
C VAL A 7 12.05 7.21 14.43
N TRP A 8 12.95 7.39 13.46
CA TRP A 8 14.26 6.77 13.43
C TRP A 8 15.36 7.85 13.48
N ASN A 9 16.42 7.58 14.24
CA ASN A 9 17.58 8.46 14.33
C ASN A 9 18.86 7.61 14.21
N PRO A 10 19.58 7.67 13.07
CA PRO A 10 20.77 6.85 12.83
C PRO A 10 21.94 7.18 13.77
N LYS A 11 21.93 8.34 14.44
CA LYS A 11 22.92 8.65 15.50
C LYS A 11 22.69 7.85 16.78
N ARG A 12 21.47 7.36 16.99
CA ARG A 12 21.07 6.60 18.18
C ARG A 12 21.00 5.11 17.92
N TRP A 13 20.59 4.71 16.72
CA TRP A 13 20.47 3.31 16.34
C TRP A 13 20.82 3.12 14.86
N LYS A 14 21.88 2.34 14.62
CA LYS A 14 22.31 1.96 13.26
C LYS A 14 21.42 0.84 12.73
N TRP A 15 21.00 0.99 11.48
CA TRP A 15 20.12 0.03 10.81
C TRP A 15 20.91 -0.83 9.84
N GLU A 16 21.48 -1.92 10.36
CA GLU A 16 22.43 -2.74 9.60
C GLU A 16 21.76 -3.59 8.51
N THR A 17 20.48 -3.94 8.71
CA THR A 17 19.68 -4.79 7.81
C THR A 17 18.82 -4.00 6.81
N LEU A 18 18.97 -2.68 6.72
CA LEU A 18 18.08 -1.82 5.93
C LEU A 18 17.94 -2.27 4.47
N GLU A 19 19.04 -2.60 3.78
CA GLU A 19 18.98 -3.05 2.38
C GLU A 19 18.30 -4.42 2.23
N GLN A 20 18.53 -5.34 3.17
CA GLN A 20 17.88 -6.65 3.15
C GLN A 20 16.36 -6.53 3.35
N GLU A 21 15.94 -5.60 4.21
CA GLU A 21 14.52 -5.31 4.42
C GLU A 21 13.88 -4.65 3.19
N ILE A 22 14.60 -3.77 2.48
CA ILE A 22 14.14 -3.20 1.21
C ILE A 22 13.95 -4.31 0.16
N GLU A 23 14.92 -5.21 0.01
CA GLU A 23 14.80 -6.37 -0.87
C GLU A 23 13.64 -7.28 -0.46
N GLN A 24 13.41 -7.46 0.84
CA GLN A 24 12.26 -8.22 1.34
C GLN A 24 10.94 -7.57 0.93
N VAL A 25 10.79 -6.24 1.07
CA VAL A 25 9.59 -5.52 0.62
C VAL A 25 9.38 -5.69 -0.88
N ASP A 26 10.44 -5.64 -1.68
CA ASP A 26 10.35 -5.85 -3.12
C ASP A 26 9.85 -7.26 -3.47
N LEU A 27 10.38 -8.27 -2.78
CA LEU A 27 10.08 -9.69 -3.02
C LEU A 27 8.72 -10.14 -2.48
N THR A 28 8.31 -9.66 -1.31
CA THR A 28 7.13 -10.16 -0.59
C THR A 28 5.98 -9.14 -0.53
N GLY A 29 6.26 -7.88 -0.89
CA GLY A 29 5.36 -6.75 -0.72
C GLY A 29 5.44 -6.08 0.65
N LYS A 30 6.14 -6.67 1.65
CA LYS A 30 6.23 -6.09 3.00
C LYS A 30 7.41 -6.59 3.84
N CYS A 31 7.81 -5.78 4.82
CA CYS A 31 8.75 -6.19 5.87
C CYS A 31 8.18 -5.85 7.25
N SER A 32 8.05 -6.87 8.10
CA SER A 32 7.58 -6.73 9.48
C SER A 32 8.71 -6.27 10.37
N GLN A 33 8.48 -5.21 11.13
CA GLN A 33 9.45 -4.62 12.04
C GLN A 33 8.80 -4.27 13.37
N ARG A 34 9.52 -4.50 14.46
CA ARG A 34 9.10 -4.06 15.78
C ARG A 34 9.61 -2.66 16.06
N TRP A 35 8.74 -1.76 16.49
CA TRP A 35 9.12 -0.38 16.78
C TRP A 35 8.51 0.13 18.06
N SER A 36 9.29 0.88 18.84
CA SER A 36 8.77 1.51 20.04
C SER A 36 7.80 2.64 19.67
N CYS A 37 6.60 2.61 20.23
CA CYS A 37 5.62 3.70 20.15
C CYS A 37 5.66 4.59 21.40
N GLY A 38 6.75 4.52 22.18
CA GLY A 38 6.92 5.31 23.40
C GLY A 38 5.87 4.96 24.46
N ASN A 39 4.95 5.89 24.71
CA ASN A 39 3.86 5.75 25.68
C ASN A 39 2.48 5.65 25.03
N THR A 40 2.41 5.56 23.69
CA THR A 40 1.15 5.55 22.95
C THR A 40 0.49 4.18 23.04
N LYS A 41 -0.72 4.12 23.63
CA LYS A 41 -1.49 2.89 23.84
C LYS A 41 -2.71 2.74 22.92
N SER A 42 -2.99 3.76 22.11
CA SER A 42 -4.23 3.86 21.33
C SER A 42 -4.13 3.34 19.90
N ILE A 43 -2.99 2.77 19.52
CA ILE A 43 -2.75 2.23 18.18
C ILE A 43 -3.49 0.90 18.07
N LEU A 44 -4.18 0.68 16.96
CA LEU A 44 -4.87 -0.57 16.68
C LEU A 44 -4.30 -1.21 15.39
N PRO A 45 -4.41 -2.54 15.25
CA PRO A 45 -4.11 -3.21 13.99
C PRO A 45 -4.86 -2.55 12.82
N GLY A 46 -4.14 -2.31 11.73
CA GLY A 46 -4.63 -1.58 10.56
C GLY A 46 -4.47 -0.06 10.61
N ASP A 47 -4.05 0.53 11.75
CA ASP A 47 -3.70 1.96 11.77
C ASP A 47 -2.46 2.25 10.91
N ARG A 48 -2.45 3.41 10.27
CA ARG A 48 -1.43 3.81 9.30
C ARG A 48 -0.21 4.36 10.00
N ILE A 49 0.98 3.93 9.57
CA ILE A 49 2.24 4.33 10.18
C ILE A 49 3.16 4.97 9.14
N PHE A 50 3.71 6.14 9.47
CA PHE A 50 4.82 6.77 8.76
C PHE A 50 6.06 6.80 9.65
N LEU A 51 7.25 6.53 9.09
CA LEU A 51 8.52 6.63 9.80
C LEU A 51 9.35 7.81 9.26
N VAL A 52 9.67 8.76 10.12
CA VAL A 52 10.55 9.90 9.80
C VAL A 52 11.99 9.64 10.28
N LYS A 53 12.95 9.84 9.37
CA LYS A 53 14.37 9.91 9.67
C LYS A 53 14.72 11.30 10.19
N LEU A 54 15.31 11.36 11.38
CA LEU A 54 15.82 12.58 12.00
C LEU A 54 17.31 12.45 12.36
N GLY A 55 17.92 13.49 12.91
CA GLY A 55 19.29 13.45 13.48
C GLY A 55 20.43 13.70 12.50
N THR A 56 20.41 13.11 11.30
CA THR A 56 21.34 13.41 10.18
C THR A 56 20.55 13.79 8.94
N GLU A 57 21.10 14.69 8.11
CA GLU A 57 20.55 14.94 6.78
C GLU A 57 20.78 13.73 5.84
N PRO A 58 19.92 13.52 4.83
CA PRO A 58 18.64 14.21 4.64
C PRO A 58 17.62 13.77 5.71
N LYS A 59 16.79 14.70 6.20
CA LYS A 59 15.67 14.41 7.11
C LYS A 59 14.34 14.39 6.38
N GLY A 60 13.46 13.46 6.75
CA GLY A 60 12.20 13.27 6.05
C GLY A 60 11.57 11.92 6.30
N ILE A 61 10.38 11.70 5.76
CA ILE A 61 9.71 10.40 5.81
C ILE A 61 10.42 9.42 4.87
N ILE A 62 10.68 8.23 5.39
CA ILE A 62 11.44 7.18 4.71
C ILE A 62 10.69 5.85 4.64
N ARG A 63 9.59 5.69 5.38
CA ARG A 63 8.77 4.47 5.35
C ARG A 63 7.30 4.77 5.56
N ALA A 64 6.48 3.89 5.00
CA ALA A 64 5.05 3.82 5.27
C ALA A 64 4.61 2.35 5.43
N GLY A 65 3.65 2.12 6.32
CA GLY A 65 3.19 0.78 6.69
C GLY A 65 1.92 0.79 7.51
N PHE A 66 1.60 -0.36 8.11
CA PHE A 66 0.42 -0.54 8.96
C PHE A 66 0.79 -1.26 10.25
N ALA A 67 0.20 -0.85 11.36
CA ALA A 67 0.33 -1.58 12.61
C ALA A 67 -0.34 -2.95 12.48
N THR A 68 0.28 -4.00 13.00
CA THR A 68 -0.27 -5.37 13.00
C THR A 68 -0.68 -5.84 14.39
N THR A 69 -0.24 -5.13 15.42
CA THR A 69 -0.55 -5.43 16.82
C THR A 69 -1.06 -4.20 17.56
N GLU A 70 -1.76 -4.42 18.66
CA GLU A 70 -1.94 -3.39 19.69
C GLU A 70 -0.60 -3.16 20.45
N PRO A 71 -0.40 -2.00 21.10
CA PRO A 71 0.78 -1.74 21.91
C PRO A 71 0.97 -2.74 23.05
N PHE A 72 2.15 -3.36 23.10
CA PHE A 72 2.56 -4.26 24.18
C PHE A 72 3.84 -3.77 24.86
N LEU A 73 4.02 -4.14 26.14
CA LEU A 73 5.19 -3.77 26.91
C LEU A 73 6.36 -4.69 26.59
N GLU A 74 7.52 -4.09 26.32
CA GLU A 74 8.78 -4.81 26.21
C GLU A 74 9.92 -3.95 26.78
N ARG A 75 11.08 -4.56 27.00
CA ARG A 75 12.27 -3.85 27.48
C ARG A 75 12.66 -2.76 26.48
N HIS A 76 12.99 -1.58 26.98
CA HIS A 76 13.45 -0.48 26.14
C HIS A 76 14.79 -0.86 25.46
N TRP A 77 14.90 -0.55 24.17
CA TRP A 77 16.05 -0.92 23.32
C TRP A 77 17.40 -0.40 23.86
N SER A 78 17.40 0.65 24.69
CA SER A 78 18.63 1.23 25.26
C SER A 78 19.18 0.49 26.49
N GLY A 79 18.55 -0.61 26.93
CA GLY A 79 19.10 -1.49 27.98
C GLY A 79 19.06 -0.96 29.41
N GLU A 80 18.48 0.22 29.66
CA GLU A 80 18.11 0.63 31.02
C GLU A 80 16.90 -0.20 31.47
N ASN A 81 16.70 -0.40 32.78
CA ASN A 81 15.57 -1.12 33.40
C ASN A 81 14.23 -0.37 33.21
N LYS A 82 13.99 0.12 32.00
CA LYS A 82 12.86 0.91 31.55
C LYS A 82 12.09 0.07 30.56
N GLU A 83 10.78 0.00 30.74
CA GLU A 83 9.86 -0.59 29.78
C GLU A 83 9.39 0.51 28.81
N ALA A 84 9.10 0.10 27.58
CA ALA A 84 8.42 0.96 26.62
C ALA A 84 7.36 0.16 25.88
N PHE A 85 6.39 0.87 25.31
CA PHE A 85 5.43 0.23 24.42
C PHE A 85 6.05 0.04 23.05
N TYR A 86 5.76 -1.12 22.47
CA TYR A 86 6.12 -1.51 21.12
C TYR A 86 4.87 -1.93 20.35
N ILE A 87 4.97 -1.79 19.03
CA ILE A 87 4.05 -2.39 18.08
C ILE A 87 4.87 -3.14 17.03
N ASP A 88 4.27 -4.14 16.41
CA ASP A 88 4.77 -4.67 15.15
C ASP A 88 4.12 -3.91 13.98
N ILE A 89 4.93 -3.59 12.97
CA ILE A 89 4.56 -2.78 11.80
C ILE A 89 4.93 -3.57 10.55
N ASP A 90 3.97 -3.76 9.66
CA ASP A 90 4.24 -4.21 8.29
C ASP A 90 4.49 -3.00 7.41
N PHE A 91 5.75 -2.76 7.07
CA PHE A 91 6.09 -1.70 6.13
C PHE A 91 5.91 -2.17 4.69
N GLU A 92 5.17 -1.39 3.90
CA GLU A 92 4.94 -1.61 2.46
C GLU A 92 5.88 -0.79 1.57
N VAL A 93 6.46 0.28 2.12
CA VAL A 93 7.45 1.13 1.44
C VAL A 93 8.62 1.37 2.38
N LEU A 94 9.83 1.08 1.89
CA LEU A 94 11.09 1.34 2.56
C LEU A 94 12.05 2.07 1.61
N LEU A 95 12.55 3.24 2.03
CA LEU A 95 13.55 4.01 1.28
C LEU A 95 14.90 3.98 1.99
N ASN A 96 15.98 3.84 1.22
CA ASN A 96 17.33 4.05 1.73
C ASN A 96 17.74 5.53 1.58
N PRO A 97 17.80 6.31 2.67
CA PRO A 97 18.15 7.74 2.64
C PRO A 97 19.57 8.03 2.12
N ASP A 98 20.45 7.03 2.07
CA ASP A 98 21.82 7.17 1.58
C ASP A 98 21.94 6.89 0.07
N LYS A 99 20.91 6.30 -0.55
CA LYS A 99 20.92 5.87 -1.96
C LYS A 99 19.79 6.45 -2.81
N GLU A 100 18.68 6.86 -2.20
CA GLU A 100 17.50 7.37 -2.92
C GLU A 100 16.88 8.56 -2.20
N PRO A 101 16.14 9.43 -2.91
CA PRO A 101 15.47 10.57 -2.30
C PRO A 101 14.47 10.10 -1.22
N ILE A 102 14.18 11.00 -0.28
CA ILE A 102 13.20 10.80 0.79
C ILE A 102 12.21 11.97 0.80
N LEU A 103 11.02 11.78 1.34
CA LEU A 103 10.03 12.86 1.44
C LEU A 103 10.52 13.87 2.49
N SER A 104 11.15 14.94 2.02
CA SER A 104 11.96 15.82 2.86
C SER A 104 11.13 16.63 3.86
N LEU A 105 11.77 17.10 4.93
CA LEU A 105 11.12 18.04 5.86
C LEU A 105 10.69 19.35 5.18
N GLU A 106 11.32 19.76 4.09
CA GLU A 106 10.91 20.94 3.34
C GLU A 106 9.56 20.69 2.66
N MET A 107 9.39 19.55 2.00
CA MET A 107 8.11 19.14 1.40
C MET A 107 7.01 18.94 2.45
N LEU A 108 7.36 18.43 3.63
CA LEU A 108 6.39 18.25 4.73
C LEU A 108 5.98 19.57 5.41
N LYS A 109 6.70 20.65 5.17
CA LYS A 109 6.42 21.97 5.76
C LYS A 109 5.76 22.94 4.78
N THR A 110 5.31 22.46 3.63
CA THR A 110 4.48 23.26 2.72
C THR A 110 2.99 23.13 3.04
N ALA A 111 2.20 24.13 2.67
CA ALA A 111 0.74 24.12 2.78
C ALA A 111 0.24 23.73 4.19
N ASN A 112 -0.81 22.93 4.29
CA ASN A 112 -1.44 22.60 5.58
C ASN A 112 -0.61 21.59 6.37
N LEU A 113 0.26 20.81 5.71
CA LEU A 113 1.17 19.88 6.39
C LEU A 113 2.11 20.58 7.37
N SER A 114 2.38 21.88 7.18
CA SER A 114 3.16 22.70 8.11
C SER A 114 2.59 22.76 9.53
N GLU A 115 1.30 22.47 9.70
CA GLU A 115 0.65 22.44 11.02
C GLU A 115 0.92 21.17 11.84
N GLN A 116 1.53 20.14 11.24
CA GLN A 116 1.92 18.91 11.92
C GLN A 116 3.35 19.02 12.49
N THR A 117 3.58 18.40 13.65
CA THR A 117 4.95 18.26 14.18
C THR A 117 5.65 17.09 13.49
N TRP A 118 6.50 17.37 12.50
CA TRP A 118 7.29 16.35 11.77
C TRP A 118 8.62 15.96 12.43
N THR A 119 9.02 16.67 13.48
CA THR A 119 10.25 16.39 14.22
C THR A 119 9.95 16.12 15.70
N PRO A 120 9.13 15.11 16.03
CA PRO A 120 8.76 14.85 17.42
C PRO A 120 9.92 14.31 18.24
N ARG A 121 9.84 14.47 19.56
CA ARG A 121 10.85 13.95 20.50
C ARG A 121 10.71 12.46 20.79
N ALA A 122 9.53 11.89 20.50
CA ALA A 122 9.21 10.48 20.70
C ALA A 122 8.46 9.93 19.47
N SER A 123 8.56 8.62 19.26
CA SER A 123 7.76 7.89 18.27
C SER A 123 6.32 7.73 18.73
N GLY A 124 5.41 7.47 17.79
CA GLY A 124 4.03 7.12 18.08
C GLY A 124 3.10 8.31 18.31
N ILE A 125 3.48 9.51 17.84
CA ILE A 125 2.57 10.66 17.91
C ILE A 125 1.49 10.52 16.84
N SER A 126 0.27 10.96 17.13
CA SER A 126 -0.80 10.99 16.12
C SER A 126 -0.51 12.09 15.08
N ILE A 127 -0.81 11.78 13.83
CA ILE A 127 -0.94 12.77 12.76
C ILE A 127 -2.38 13.31 12.81
N LYS A 128 -2.54 14.63 12.70
CA LYS A 128 -3.84 15.30 12.67
C LYS A 128 -4.74 14.72 11.57
N THR A 129 -5.98 14.41 11.90
CA THR A 129 -6.92 13.70 11.00
C THR A 129 -7.14 14.47 9.70
N GLU A 130 -7.25 15.79 9.80
CA GLU A 130 -7.44 16.72 8.69
C GLU A 130 -6.27 16.77 7.71
N LEU A 131 -5.08 16.29 8.10
CA LEU A 131 -3.87 16.29 7.28
C LEU A 131 -3.58 14.94 6.63
N ILE A 132 -4.33 13.88 6.98
CA ILE A 132 -4.05 12.50 6.52
C ILE A 132 -4.16 12.41 4.99
N ASP A 133 -5.23 12.95 4.42
CA ASP A 133 -5.48 12.87 2.97
C ASP A 133 -4.41 13.63 2.17
N GLU A 134 -3.99 14.81 2.66
CA GLU A 134 -2.91 15.61 2.04
C GLU A 134 -1.55 14.92 2.17
N LEU A 135 -1.24 14.34 3.34
CA LEU A 135 0.00 13.62 3.56
C LEU A 135 0.13 12.40 2.63
N GLU A 136 -0.92 11.60 2.52
CA GLU A 136 -0.92 10.43 1.64
C GLU A 136 -0.82 10.85 0.16
N ALA A 137 -1.48 11.94 -0.24
CA ALA A 137 -1.36 12.47 -1.60
C ALA A 137 0.07 12.91 -1.90
N VAL A 138 0.72 13.66 -0.99
CA VAL A 138 2.10 14.10 -1.12
C VAL A 138 3.07 12.91 -1.11
N TRP A 139 2.85 11.92 -0.23
CA TRP A 139 3.65 10.70 -0.19
C TRP A 139 3.52 9.90 -1.49
N PHE A 140 2.31 9.74 -2.00
CA PHE A 140 2.05 9.03 -3.25
C PHE A 140 2.69 9.75 -4.45
N ASP A 141 2.52 11.07 -4.56
CA ASP A 141 3.14 11.87 -5.62
C ASP A 141 4.66 11.82 -5.56
N PHE A 142 5.23 11.94 -4.35
CA PHE A 142 6.66 11.78 -4.12
C PHE A 142 7.16 10.42 -4.62
N LEU A 143 6.48 9.32 -4.27
CA LEU A 143 6.93 8.00 -4.71
C LEU A 143 6.88 7.87 -6.23
N ASN A 144 5.87 8.42 -6.91
CA ASN A 144 5.72 8.30 -8.36
C ASN A 144 6.61 9.25 -9.18
N THR A 145 6.99 10.40 -8.62
CA THR A 145 7.80 11.40 -9.32
C THR A 145 9.30 11.18 -9.13
N GLN A 146 9.69 10.52 -8.04
CA GLN A 146 11.09 10.28 -7.72
C GLN A 146 11.59 8.94 -8.27
N ASN A 147 12.89 8.89 -8.60
CA ASN A 147 13.54 7.65 -9.06
C ASN A 147 13.88 6.74 -7.87
N ILE A 148 12.90 5.97 -7.41
CA ILE A 148 12.99 5.05 -6.27
C ILE A 148 13.23 3.64 -6.78
N ARG A 149 14.23 2.93 -6.23
CA ARG A 149 14.68 1.63 -6.75
C ARG A 149 13.61 0.55 -6.66
N HIS A 150 12.89 0.53 -5.53
CA HIS A 150 11.87 -0.46 -5.22
C HIS A 150 10.54 0.23 -4.95
N ASN A 151 9.99 0.88 -5.97
CA ASN A 151 8.71 1.56 -5.86
C ASN A 151 7.55 0.54 -5.97
N PRO A 152 6.73 0.36 -4.93
CA PRO A 152 5.61 -0.57 -5.01
C PRO A 152 4.47 -0.12 -5.94
N PHE A 153 4.48 1.13 -6.39
CA PHE A 153 3.47 1.74 -7.25
C PHE A 153 3.84 1.73 -8.74
N VAL A 154 5.11 1.47 -9.09
CA VAL A 154 5.60 1.35 -10.47
C VAL A 154 5.82 -0.13 -10.81
N PRO A 155 5.34 -0.63 -11.97
CA PRO A 155 5.65 -1.99 -12.39
C PRO A 155 7.16 -2.15 -12.54
N SER A 156 7.76 -3.12 -11.85
CA SER A 156 9.10 -3.57 -12.25
C SER A 156 8.93 -4.55 -13.42
N ASP A 157 9.80 -4.45 -14.43
CA ASP A 157 9.82 -5.36 -15.58
C ASP A 157 10.14 -6.82 -15.19
N ASN A 158 10.41 -7.08 -13.91
CA ASN A 158 10.63 -8.41 -13.37
C ASN A 158 9.31 -9.00 -12.85
N GLU A 159 8.54 -9.59 -13.76
CA GLU A 159 7.56 -10.64 -13.46
C GLU A 159 8.25 -11.91 -12.91
N THR A 160 9.07 -11.81 -11.86
CA THR A 160 9.56 -13.00 -11.17
C THR A 160 8.46 -13.54 -10.28
N GLN A 161 7.59 -14.35 -10.90
CA GLN A 161 6.98 -15.50 -10.25
C GLN A 161 8.07 -16.24 -9.47
N LYS A 162 8.02 -16.24 -8.14
CA LYS A 162 8.84 -17.14 -7.31
C LYS A 162 8.01 -18.33 -6.84
N THR A 163 8.68 -19.45 -6.96
CA THR A 163 8.23 -20.85 -7.05
C THR A 163 7.61 -21.40 -5.76
N TYR A 164 6.74 -22.39 -5.97
CA TYR A 164 5.95 -23.11 -4.99
C TYR A 164 6.76 -24.07 -4.10
N SER A 165 6.35 -24.20 -2.84
CA SER A 165 6.61 -25.38 -1.99
C SER A 165 5.31 -25.67 -1.24
N GLU A 166 4.78 -26.88 -1.40
CA GLU A 166 3.50 -27.31 -0.84
C GLU A 166 3.67 -27.71 0.65
N GLY A 167 2.68 -27.39 1.50
CA GLY A 167 2.63 -27.89 2.89
C GLY A 167 3.12 -26.95 4.00
N THR A 168 3.49 -25.70 3.68
CA THR A 168 3.65 -24.63 4.68
C THR A 168 2.61 -23.55 4.36
N PRO A 169 1.94 -22.88 5.33
CA PRO A 169 1.04 -21.77 5.04
C PRO A 169 1.85 -20.57 4.54
N ASN A 170 2.36 -20.67 3.32
CA ASN A 170 2.81 -19.55 2.53
C ASN A 170 1.53 -18.83 2.13
N GLN A 171 1.26 -17.70 2.77
CA GLN A 171 0.25 -16.77 2.29
C GLN A 171 0.66 -16.36 0.87
N VAL A 172 -0.02 -16.95 -0.11
CA VAL A 172 -0.08 -16.44 -1.48
C VAL A 172 -0.81 -15.11 -1.38
N ILE A 173 -0.08 -14.03 -1.12
CA ILE A 173 -0.65 -12.68 -1.21
C ILE A 173 -0.73 -12.39 -2.70
N LEU A 174 -1.93 -12.55 -3.25
CA LEU A 174 -2.31 -12.06 -4.58
C LEU A 174 -1.96 -10.56 -4.67
N THR A 175 -0.88 -10.27 -5.39
CA THR A 175 -0.59 -9.05 -6.15
C THR A 175 -1.11 -7.74 -5.55
N LYS A 176 -0.22 -7.01 -4.86
CA LYS A 176 0.23 -5.62 -5.14
C LYS A 176 -0.64 -4.77 -6.10
N TYR A 177 -1.95 -4.67 -5.89
CA TYR A 177 -2.86 -3.94 -6.80
C TYR A 177 -3.99 -3.23 -6.06
N GLU A 178 -3.61 -2.27 -5.23
CA GLU A 178 -4.41 -1.04 -5.02
C GLU A 178 -3.46 0.16 -5.11
N ARG A 179 -3.26 0.63 -6.34
CA ARG A 179 -2.27 1.68 -6.64
C ARG A 179 -2.57 3.02 -5.96
N ASN A 180 -3.81 3.30 -5.58
CA ASN A 180 -4.16 4.47 -4.78
C ASN A 180 -5.47 4.18 -4.01
N PRO A 181 -5.44 4.11 -2.66
CA PRO A 181 -6.61 3.78 -1.85
C PRO A 181 -7.73 4.83 -1.94
N PHE A 182 -7.39 6.10 -2.20
CA PHE A 182 -8.38 7.18 -2.40
C PHE A 182 -9.06 7.06 -3.75
N ALA A 183 -8.29 6.80 -4.81
CA ALA A 183 -8.85 6.59 -6.13
C ALA A 183 -9.74 5.34 -6.15
N ARG A 184 -9.34 4.28 -5.45
CA ARG A 184 -10.21 3.12 -5.22
C ARG A 184 -11.49 3.52 -4.50
N LYS A 185 -11.39 4.20 -3.36
CA LYS A 185 -12.55 4.59 -2.56
C LYS A 185 -13.54 5.40 -3.39
N LYS A 186 -13.07 6.42 -4.11
CA LYS A 186 -13.89 7.24 -5.01
C LYS A 186 -14.49 6.44 -6.17
N CYS A 187 -13.73 5.51 -6.77
CA CYS A 187 -14.23 4.60 -7.79
C CYS A 187 -15.38 3.73 -7.25
N ILE A 188 -15.23 3.17 -6.04
CA ILE A 188 -16.25 2.32 -5.42
C ILE A 188 -17.46 3.14 -4.96
N GLU A 189 -17.27 4.35 -4.43
CA GLU A 189 -18.37 5.26 -4.09
C GLU A 189 -19.22 5.61 -5.32
N TYR A 190 -18.58 5.75 -6.49
CA TYR A 190 -19.28 6.08 -7.74
C TYR A 190 -19.90 4.86 -8.44
N TYR A 191 -19.15 3.75 -8.60
CA TYR A 191 -19.58 2.58 -9.38
C TYR A 191 -20.20 1.46 -8.54
N GLY A 192 -19.99 1.46 -7.23
CA GLY A 192 -20.37 0.37 -6.34
C GLY A 192 -19.42 -0.83 -6.38
N LEU A 193 -19.87 -1.94 -5.77
CA LEU A 193 -19.09 -3.17 -5.57
C LEU A 193 -19.41 -4.29 -6.56
N SER A 194 -20.15 -3.99 -7.63
CA SER A 194 -20.48 -4.99 -8.66
C SER A 194 -19.44 -4.95 -9.77
N CYS A 195 -18.97 -6.11 -10.20
CA CYS A 195 -18.05 -6.23 -11.32
C CYS A 195 -18.69 -5.67 -12.61
N VAL A 196 -18.03 -4.72 -13.28
CA VAL A 196 -18.57 -4.14 -14.53
C VAL A 196 -18.57 -5.12 -15.71
N VAL A 197 -17.74 -6.17 -15.65
CA VAL A 197 -17.59 -7.15 -16.73
C VAL A 197 -18.66 -8.24 -16.64
N CYS A 198 -18.81 -8.86 -15.46
CA CYS A 198 -19.68 -10.02 -15.27
C CYS A 198 -20.86 -9.80 -14.30
N GLY A 199 -20.99 -8.61 -13.71
CA GLY A 199 -22.05 -8.28 -12.76
C GLY A 199 -21.91 -8.93 -11.37
N PHE A 200 -20.89 -9.76 -11.14
CA PHE A 200 -20.71 -10.45 -9.86
C PHE A 200 -20.53 -9.46 -8.70
N ASN A 201 -21.20 -9.74 -7.58
CA ASN A 201 -21.13 -8.92 -6.37
C ASN A 201 -20.94 -9.84 -5.16
N PHE A 202 -19.82 -9.66 -4.45
CA PHE A 202 -19.41 -10.56 -3.37
C PHE A 202 -20.34 -10.52 -2.17
N GLU A 203 -20.82 -9.35 -1.77
CA GLU A 203 -21.74 -9.21 -0.64
C GLU A 203 -23.10 -9.86 -0.96
N LYS A 204 -23.60 -9.71 -2.19
CA LYS A 204 -24.86 -10.37 -2.62
C LYS A 204 -24.73 -11.89 -2.68
N THR A 205 -23.59 -12.42 -3.09
CA THR A 205 -23.40 -13.88 -3.27
C THR A 205 -22.97 -14.58 -1.98
N TYR A 206 -22.08 -13.97 -1.21
CA TYR A 206 -21.46 -14.59 -0.03
C TYR A 206 -21.90 -13.95 1.30
N GLY A 207 -22.74 -12.92 1.27
CA GLY A 207 -23.19 -12.21 2.47
C GLY A 207 -22.04 -11.42 3.12
N GLN A 208 -22.03 -11.37 4.45
CA GLN A 208 -21.16 -10.50 5.24
C GLN A 208 -19.65 -10.70 4.98
N ILE A 209 -19.24 -11.93 4.64
CA ILE A 209 -17.83 -12.23 4.33
C ILE A 209 -17.35 -11.61 3.01
N GLY A 210 -18.28 -11.24 2.12
CA GLY A 210 -18.00 -10.59 0.84
C GLY A 210 -18.15 -9.07 0.87
N LYS A 211 -18.43 -8.47 2.04
CA LYS A 211 -18.62 -7.04 2.19
C LYS A 211 -17.34 -6.27 1.82
N ASP A 212 -17.50 -5.17 1.09
CA ASP A 212 -16.41 -4.27 0.64
C ASP A 212 -15.31 -4.94 -0.22
N PHE A 213 -15.55 -6.17 -0.69
CA PHE A 213 -14.59 -6.95 -1.46
C PHE A 213 -14.84 -6.84 -2.96
N ILE A 214 -13.98 -6.07 -3.64
CA ILE A 214 -13.88 -5.98 -5.09
C ILE A 214 -12.48 -5.46 -5.46
N HIS A 215 -11.96 -5.85 -6.63
CA HIS A 215 -10.74 -5.25 -7.17
C HIS A 215 -11.09 -4.02 -8.02
N VAL A 216 -10.14 -3.08 -8.17
CA VAL A 216 -10.29 -1.94 -9.07
C VAL A 216 -9.23 -1.99 -10.18
N HIS A 217 -9.69 -2.01 -11.41
CA HIS A 217 -8.87 -2.12 -12.62
C HIS A 217 -8.67 -0.76 -13.29
N HIS A 218 -7.45 -0.52 -13.81
CA HIS A 218 -7.11 0.69 -14.56
C HIS A 218 -7.34 0.47 -16.06
N LEU A 219 -8.16 1.32 -16.70
CA LEU A 219 -8.50 1.23 -18.11
C LEU A 219 -7.34 1.61 -19.03
N GLN A 220 -6.51 2.56 -18.64
CA GLN A 220 -5.26 2.86 -19.32
C GLN A 220 -4.12 2.06 -18.69
N GLN A 221 -3.42 1.27 -19.51
CA GLN A 221 -2.24 0.54 -19.07
C GLN A 221 -1.10 1.51 -18.78
N ILE A 222 -0.79 1.67 -17.49
CA ILE A 222 0.33 2.49 -16.97
C ILE A 222 1.68 2.10 -17.62
N ALA A 223 1.80 0.87 -18.14
CA ALA A 223 3.04 0.36 -18.74
C ALA A 223 3.50 1.11 -20.02
N ASN A 224 2.62 1.82 -20.73
CA ASN A 224 2.98 2.51 -21.99
C ASN A 224 3.29 4.00 -21.82
N LEU A 225 3.11 4.56 -20.63
CA LEU A 225 3.33 5.97 -20.36
C LEU A 225 4.39 6.03 -19.26
N GLY A 226 5.67 6.12 -19.64
CA GLY A 226 6.78 6.39 -18.72
C GLY A 226 6.72 7.79 -18.09
N LYS A 227 5.53 8.27 -17.73
CA LYS A 227 5.21 9.56 -17.13
C LYS A 227 4.13 9.36 -16.08
N THR A 228 4.29 10.05 -14.96
CA THR A 228 3.25 10.26 -13.95
C THR A 228 1.96 10.75 -14.60
N TYR A 229 0.83 10.11 -14.28
CA TYR A 229 -0.50 10.48 -14.76
C TYR A 229 -1.46 10.57 -13.58
N ASP A 230 -2.18 11.68 -13.47
CA ASP A 230 -3.24 11.87 -12.50
C ASP A 230 -4.39 10.91 -12.80
N VAL A 231 -4.51 9.86 -11.97
CA VAL A 231 -5.60 8.89 -12.11
C VAL A 231 -6.92 9.55 -11.73
N ASN A 232 -7.80 9.71 -12.71
CA ASN A 232 -9.19 10.09 -12.47
C ASN A 232 -9.98 8.85 -12.02
N PRO A 233 -10.46 8.81 -10.77
CA PRO A 233 -11.16 7.63 -10.22
C PRO A 233 -12.42 7.22 -10.98
N ILE A 234 -13.02 8.15 -11.72
CA ILE A 234 -14.24 7.91 -12.49
C ILE A 234 -13.87 7.58 -13.94
N GLN A 235 -12.88 8.23 -14.53
CA GLN A 235 -12.57 7.99 -15.95
C GLN A 235 -11.66 6.78 -16.15
N ASP A 236 -10.73 6.54 -15.23
CA ASP A 236 -9.63 5.60 -15.45
C ASP A 236 -9.79 4.28 -14.70
N LEU A 237 -10.72 4.20 -13.75
CA LEU A 237 -10.88 3.04 -12.87
C LEU A 237 -12.23 2.37 -13.02
N ARG A 238 -12.28 1.04 -12.91
CA ARG A 238 -13.53 0.28 -12.87
C ARG A 238 -13.47 -0.87 -11.85
N PRO A 239 -14.55 -1.12 -11.08
CA PRO A 239 -14.61 -2.27 -10.21
C PRO A 239 -14.75 -3.57 -11.02
N VAL A 240 -13.89 -4.55 -10.73
CA VAL A 240 -13.88 -5.87 -11.38
C VAL A 240 -13.68 -6.96 -10.34
N CYS A 241 -14.25 -8.14 -10.54
CA CYS A 241 -14.00 -9.27 -9.65
C CYS A 241 -12.58 -9.83 -9.88
N PRO A 242 -11.97 -10.52 -8.89
CA PRO A 242 -10.65 -11.13 -9.01
C PRO A 242 -10.48 -12.02 -10.24
N ASN A 243 -11.53 -12.77 -10.62
CA ASN A 243 -11.50 -13.66 -11.78
C ASN A 243 -11.41 -12.86 -13.08
N CYS A 244 -12.30 -11.87 -13.29
CA CYS A 244 -12.25 -11.01 -14.47
C CYS A 244 -10.95 -10.19 -14.49
N HIS A 245 -10.49 -9.69 -13.35
CA HIS A 245 -9.23 -8.95 -13.26
C HIS A 245 -8.04 -9.81 -13.74
N SER A 246 -7.99 -11.06 -13.30
CA SER A 246 -6.95 -12.01 -13.72
C SER A 246 -7.02 -12.32 -15.22
N MET A 247 -8.22 -12.42 -15.78
CA MET A 247 -8.39 -12.68 -17.22
C MET A 247 -8.04 -11.48 -18.09
N ILE A 248 -8.35 -10.26 -17.63
CA ILE A 248 -7.97 -9.02 -18.32
C ILE A 248 -6.45 -8.99 -18.57
N HIS A 249 -5.65 -9.37 -17.57
CA HIS A 249 -4.18 -9.36 -17.64
C HIS A 249 -3.56 -10.67 -18.11
N LYS A 250 -4.33 -11.58 -18.71
CA LYS A 250 -3.82 -12.90 -19.12
C LYS A 250 -2.84 -12.87 -20.30
N ARG A 251 -2.79 -11.76 -21.05
CA ARG A 251 -1.88 -11.52 -22.18
C ARG A 251 -1.10 -10.22 -21.97
N LYS A 252 0.04 -10.06 -22.67
CA LYS A 252 0.95 -8.91 -22.54
C LYS A 252 0.24 -7.55 -22.70
N THR A 253 -0.68 -7.45 -23.65
CA THR A 253 -1.56 -6.27 -23.80
C THR A 253 -2.90 -6.61 -23.19
N ALA A 254 -3.19 -6.12 -21.98
CA ALA A 254 -4.44 -6.43 -21.28
C ALA A 254 -5.69 -6.25 -22.17
N PHE A 255 -6.68 -7.12 -21.99
CA PHE A 255 -7.98 -7.01 -22.66
C PHE A 255 -8.73 -5.76 -22.19
N THR A 256 -9.41 -5.11 -23.12
CA THR A 256 -10.40 -4.09 -22.79
C THR A 256 -11.60 -4.73 -22.09
N LEU A 257 -12.33 -3.91 -21.31
CA LEU A 257 -13.54 -4.40 -20.66
C LEU A 257 -14.59 -4.87 -21.68
N ASP A 258 -14.69 -4.18 -22.82
CA ASP A 258 -15.62 -4.54 -23.89
C ASP A 258 -15.27 -5.90 -24.52
N GLU A 259 -13.99 -6.16 -24.80
CA GLU A 259 -13.52 -7.48 -25.24
C GLU A 259 -13.89 -8.57 -24.23
N MET A 260 -13.70 -8.31 -22.94
CA MET A 260 -14.03 -9.28 -21.89
C MET A 260 -15.52 -9.54 -21.78
N THR A 261 -16.34 -8.50 -21.87
CA THR A 261 -17.80 -8.62 -21.88
C THR A 261 -18.27 -9.39 -23.11
N GLU A 262 -17.66 -9.18 -24.27
CA GLU A 262 -18.00 -9.91 -25.49
C GLU A 262 -17.62 -11.40 -25.40
N ILE A 263 -16.44 -11.73 -24.89
CA ILE A 263 -16.01 -13.12 -24.65
C ILE A 263 -17.00 -13.84 -23.72
N LEU A 264 -17.46 -13.18 -22.65
CA LEU A 264 -18.44 -13.78 -21.74
C LEU A 264 -19.79 -14.00 -22.44
N LYS A 265 -20.28 -13.02 -23.20
CA LYS A 265 -21.55 -13.13 -23.94
C LYS A 265 -21.51 -14.27 -24.95
N GLN A 266 -20.45 -14.37 -25.75
CA GLN A 266 -20.29 -15.43 -26.76
C GLN A 266 -20.31 -16.82 -26.12
N ASN A 267 -19.65 -17.01 -24.99
CA ASN A 267 -19.60 -18.30 -24.30
C ASN A 267 -20.93 -18.62 -23.57
N SER A 268 -21.61 -17.64 -22.98
CA SER A 268 -22.94 -17.84 -22.39
C SER A 268 -24.01 -18.21 -23.43
N SER A 269 -23.96 -17.61 -24.63
CA SER A 269 -24.83 -18.00 -25.76
C SER A 269 -24.52 -19.40 -26.27
N SER A 270 -23.25 -19.81 -26.23
CA SER A 270 -22.80 -21.14 -26.65
C SER A 270 -23.21 -22.25 -25.67
N GLU A 271 -23.27 -21.95 -24.37
CA GLU A 271 -23.72 -22.91 -23.35
C GLU A 271 -25.24 -23.11 -23.34
N ASN A 272 -26.03 -22.08 -23.62
CA ASN A 272 -27.48 -22.23 -23.76
C ASN A 272 -27.83 -23.12 -24.97
N ASN A 273 -27.10 -23.02 -26.09
CA ASN A 273 -27.28 -23.90 -27.26
C ASN A 273 -26.73 -25.33 -27.09
N ARG A 274 -26.02 -25.64 -25.99
CA ARG A 274 -25.51 -26.99 -25.68
C ARG A 274 -26.31 -27.71 -24.60
N ARG A 275 -27.26 -27.01 -23.96
CA ARG A 275 -28.13 -27.55 -22.91
C ARG A 275 -29.56 -27.80 -23.38
N GLU A 276 -29.86 -27.51 -24.65
CA GLU A 276 -31.02 -27.99 -25.40
C GLU A 276 -30.66 -29.26 -26.18
#